data_AF-A0A2K3MUK3-F1
#
_entry.id   AF-A0A2K3MUK3-F1
#
_cell.length_a   1.000
_cell.length_b   1.000
_cell.length_c   1.000
_cell.angle_alpha   90.00
_cell.angle_beta   90.00
_cell.angle_gamma   90.00
#
_symmetry.space_group_name_H-M   'P 1'
#
loop_
_entity.id
_entity.type
_entity.pdbx_description
1 polymer ?
#
loop_
_entity_poly.entity_id
_entity_poly.type
_entity_poly.pdbx_seq_one_letter_code
_entity_poly.pdbx_strand_id
1 'polypeptide(L)'
;MLEYGMGSEVSTCGDMYSFGILMLEMLTGRRPTDETLEDGQNLHNFVQISFPDNLIKILDPHIVSRDAGVSIQDGNSENLIPRVEQCLVSLFKIGLVCSMESPKERMNIVEVNRELIIIKKAFLAGEIN
;
A
#
# COMPACT_ATOMS: atom_id res chain seq x y z
N MET A 1 8.14 -18.57 -15.38
CA MET A 1 7.89 -17.90 -16.66
C MET A 1 7.84 -16.42 -16.33
N LEU A 2 8.89 -15.67 -16.69
CA LEU A 2 9.00 -14.23 -16.46
C LEU A 2 8.00 -13.54 -17.40
N GLU A 3 7.04 -12.80 -16.84
CA GLU A 3 5.92 -12.19 -17.58
C GLU A 3 6.35 -11.00 -18.48
N TYR A 4 7.59 -10.54 -18.35
CA TYR A 4 8.07 -9.30 -18.99
C TYR A 4 9.35 -9.48 -19.81
N GLY A 5 9.45 -10.56 -20.59
CA GLY A 5 10.52 -10.76 -21.57
C GLY A 5 10.05 -10.47 -22.99
N MET A 6 10.54 -9.36 -23.59
CA MET A 6 10.45 -8.94 -25.00
C MET A 6 9.25 -9.48 -25.80
N GLY A 7 8.16 -8.71 -25.81
CA GLY A 7 7.00 -8.94 -26.67
C GLY A 7 5.72 -9.39 -25.96
N SER A 8 5.60 -9.20 -24.63
CA SER A 8 4.38 -9.58 -23.90
C SER A 8 3.19 -8.69 -24.32
N GLU A 9 2.08 -9.34 -24.66
CA GLU A 9 0.80 -8.69 -24.91
C GLU A 9 0.36 -7.89 -23.68
N VAL A 10 -0.24 -6.72 -23.90
CA VAL A 10 -0.91 -5.95 -22.83
C VAL A 10 -1.90 -6.88 -22.15
N SER A 11 -1.65 -7.19 -20.87
CA SER A 11 -2.43 -8.16 -20.11
C SER A 11 -3.01 -7.46 -18.90
N THR A 12 -4.29 -7.71 -18.62
CA THR A 12 -4.95 -7.20 -17.41
C THR A 12 -4.21 -7.62 -16.15
N CYS A 13 -3.57 -8.80 -16.15
CA CYS A 13 -2.77 -9.26 -15.02
C CYS A 13 -1.50 -8.42 -14.82
N GLY A 14 -0.87 -7.98 -15.92
CA GLY A 14 0.30 -7.11 -15.86
C GLY A 14 -0.06 -5.69 -15.41
N ASP A 15 -1.21 -5.19 -15.86
CA ASP A 15 -1.78 -3.92 -15.37
C ASP A 15 -2.05 -3.99 -13.86
N MET A 16 -2.58 -5.11 -13.36
CA MET A 16 -2.81 -5.29 -11.92
C MET A 16 -1.51 -5.34 -11.12
N TYR A 17 -0.46 -5.99 -11.63
CA TYR A 17 0.85 -5.98 -10.98
C TYR A 17 1.39 -4.55 -10.86
N SER A 18 1.36 -3.82 -11.98
CA SER A 18 1.81 -2.44 -12.05
C SER A 18 0.99 -1.54 -11.11
N PHE A 19 -0.33 -1.72 -11.05
CA PHE A 19 -1.20 -1.04 -10.10
C PHE A 19 -0.79 -1.32 -8.64
N GLY A 20 -0.49 -2.58 -8.31
CA GLY A 20 -0.03 -2.97 -6.98
C GLY A 20 1.27 -2.25 -6.60
N ILE A 21 2.26 -2.24 -7.49
CA ILE A 21 3.53 -1.54 -7.28
C ILE A 21 3.32 -0.04 -7.12
N LEU A 22 2.51 0.59 -7.96
CA LEU A 22 2.18 2.02 -7.85
C LEU A 22 1.51 2.36 -6.52
N MET A 23 0.60 1.49 -6.04
CA MET A 23 -0.02 1.67 -4.73
C MET A 23 1.02 1.61 -3.60
N LEU A 24 1.94 0.66 -3.64
CA LEU A 24 3.01 0.56 -2.66
C LEU A 24 3.99 1.75 -2.74
N GLU A 25 4.33 2.22 -3.94
CA GLU A 25 5.16 3.41 -4.16
C GLU A 25 4.49 4.64 -3.56
N MET A 26 3.20 4.86 -3.83
CA MET A 26 2.45 5.98 -3.26
C MET A 26 2.37 5.93 -1.75
N LEU A 27 2.24 4.75 -1.14
CA LEU A 27 2.11 4.59 0.31
C LEU A 27 3.45 4.73 1.04
N THR A 28 4.55 4.36 0.40
CA THR A 28 5.88 4.35 1.02
C THR A 28 6.72 5.57 0.65
N GLY A 29 6.36 6.29 -0.41
CA GLY A 29 7.16 7.36 -0.99
C GLY A 29 8.45 6.85 -1.66
N ARG A 30 8.59 5.53 -1.83
CA ARG A 30 9.79 4.87 -2.34
C ARG A 30 9.60 4.43 -3.78
N ARG A 31 10.63 4.66 -4.60
CA ARG A 31 10.62 4.19 -5.99
C ARG A 31 10.74 2.67 -6.06
N PRO A 32 10.11 1.99 -7.03
CA PRO A 32 10.25 0.54 -7.20
C PRO A 32 11.69 0.06 -7.44
N THR A 33 12.53 0.94 -7.99
CA THR A 33 13.95 0.72 -8.30
C THR A 33 14.87 1.57 -7.41
N ASP A 34 14.42 1.93 -6.21
CA ASP A 34 15.22 2.72 -5.28
C ASP A 34 16.47 1.93 -4.85
N GLU A 35 17.65 2.52 -5.05
CA GLU A 35 18.95 1.90 -4.69
C GLU A 35 19.11 1.70 -3.17
N THR A 36 18.24 2.32 -2.36
CA THR A 36 18.21 2.10 -0.91
C THR A 36 17.53 0.80 -0.48
N LEU A 37 16.87 0.10 -1.41
CA LEU A 37 16.40 -1.27 -1.17
C LEU A 37 17.61 -2.21 -1.12
N GLU A 38 17.64 -3.14 -0.16
CA GLU A 38 18.73 -4.12 -0.06
C GLU A 38 18.92 -4.87 -1.38
N ASP A 39 20.17 -5.18 -1.74
CA ASP A 39 20.52 -5.80 -3.02
C ASP A 39 19.60 -6.99 -3.36
N GLY A 40 18.81 -6.84 -4.42
CA GLY A 40 17.90 -7.87 -4.93
C GLY A 40 16.48 -7.84 -4.34
N GLN A 41 16.16 -6.96 -3.40
CA GLN A 41 14.78 -6.73 -2.98
C GLN A 41 14.05 -5.78 -3.94
N ASN A 42 12.85 -6.17 -4.36
CA ASN A 42 11.90 -5.26 -4.99
C ASN A 42 11.00 -4.61 -3.91
N LEU A 43 10.29 -3.55 -4.29
CA LEU A 43 9.41 -2.83 -3.37
C LEU A 43 8.34 -3.73 -2.72
N HIS A 44 7.81 -4.72 -3.46
CA HIS A 44 6.86 -5.69 -2.91
C HIS A 44 7.46 -6.45 -1.72
N ASN A 45 8.66 -7.04 -1.89
CA ASN A 45 9.33 -7.81 -0.84
C ASN A 45 9.68 -6.96 0.38
N PHE A 46 10.17 -5.74 0.15
CA PHE A 46 10.46 -4.78 1.21
C PHE A 46 9.22 -4.50 2.09
N VAL A 47 8.09 -4.23 1.45
CA VAL A 47 6.81 -4.02 2.15
C VAL A 47 6.36 -5.31 2.85
N GLN A 48 6.42 -6.45 2.17
CA GLN A 48 5.94 -7.73 2.69
C GLN A 48 6.65 -8.13 4.00
N ILE A 49 7.95 -7.86 4.12
CA ILE A 49 8.74 -8.17 5.32
C ILE A 49 8.38 -7.24 6.49
N SER A 50 7.99 -6.00 6.18
CA SER A 50 7.69 -4.98 7.19
C SER A 50 6.22 -4.99 7.63
N PHE A 51 5.32 -5.51 6.81
CA PHE A 51 3.89 -5.47 7.04
C PHE A 51 3.39 -6.65 7.91
N PRO A 52 2.42 -6.42 8.83
CA PRO A 52 1.85 -5.14 9.24
C PRO A 52 2.61 -4.48 10.40
N ASP A 53 3.49 -5.22 11.10
CA ASP A 53 4.03 -4.82 12.41
C ASP A 53 4.90 -3.55 12.38
N ASN A 54 5.55 -3.26 11.26
CA ASN A 54 6.42 -2.10 11.08
C ASN A 54 5.84 -1.05 10.10
N LEU A 55 4.51 -0.99 9.96
CA LEU A 55 3.81 -0.10 9.02
C LEU A 55 4.29 1.36 9.08
N ILE A 56 4.44 1.93 10.28
CA ILE A 56 4.85 3.32 10.49
C ILE A 56 6.25 3.61 9.92
N LYS A 57 7.14 2.62 9.96
CA LYS A 57 8.54 2.78 9.49
C LYS A 57 8.65 2.80 7.97
N ILE A 58 7.68 2.20 7.28
CA ILE A 58 7.68 2.11 5.81
C ILE A 58 6.73 3.10 5.15
N LEU A 59 5.83 3.73 5.91
CA LEU A 59 4.87 4.72 5.44
C LEU A 59 5.58 6.03 5.05
N ASP A 60 5.15 6.64 3.96
CA ASP A 60 5.60 7.98 3.59
C ASP A 60 5.23 8.99 4.69
N PRO A 61 6.22 9.70 5.28
CA PRO A 61 5.96 10.74 6.28
C PRO A 61 5.01 11.85 5.81
N HIS A 62 4.88 12.07 4.50
CA HIS A 62 3.99 13.10 3.94
C HIS A 62 2.52 12.67 3.87
N ILE A 63 2.21 11.37 3.89
CA ILE A 63 0.82 10.87 3.90
C ILE A 63 0.12 11.21 5.21
N VAL A 64 0.88 11.19 6.32
CA VAL A 64 0.38 11.57 7.64
C VAL A 64 0.84 12.99 7.90
N SER A 65 0.20 13.96 7.23
CA SER A 65 0.38 15.37 7.59
C SER A 65 0.02 15.54 9.08
N ARG A 66 1.01 15.91 9.88
CA ARG A 66 0.90 16.17 11.33
C ARG A 66 0.01 17.37 11.66
N ASP A 67 -0.51 18.05 10.64
CA ASP A 67 -1.32 19.26 10.74
C ASP A 67 -2.82 18.95 10.56
N ALA A 68 -3.49 18.59 11.66
CA ALA A 68 -4.90 18.90 11.88
C ALA A 68 -5.29 18.62 13.34
N GLY A 69 -5.11 19.61 14.23
CA GLY A 69 -6.10 19.94 15.26
C GLY A 69 -6.53 18.93 16.33
N VAL A 70 -5.97 17.72 16.41
CA VAL A 70 -6.21 16.82 17.54
C VAL A 70 -5.10 17.04 18.56
N SER A 71 -5.46 17.82 19.58
CA SER A 71 -4.64 18.12 20.76
C SER A 71 -3.81 16.92 21.18
N ILE A 72 -2.49 17.06 21.08
CA ILE A 72 -1.53 16.23 21.80
C ILE A 72 -1.78 16.51 23.29
N GLN A 73 -2.67 15.74 23.88
CA GLN A 73 -2.75 15.49 25.31
C GLN A 73 -2.65 13.98 25.48
N ASP A 74 -1.44 13.46 25.25
CA ASP A 74 -0.77 12.50 26.14
C ASP A 74 0.48 11.97 25.44
N GLY A 75 1.60 12.02 26.15
CA GLY A 75 2.93 11.74 25.65
C GLY A 75 3.19 10.27 25.35
N ASN A 76 2.79 9.82 24.15
CA ASN A 76 3.37 8.66 23.45
C ASN A 76 3.22 8.87 21.93
N SER A 77 4.23 9.52 21.35
CA SER A 77 4.22 10.17 20.02
C SER A 77 4.52 9.23 18.83
N GLU A 78 3.94 8.03 18.76
CA GLU A 78 4.18 7.10 17.63
C GLU A 78 2.94 6.39 17.05
N ASN A 79 1.76 6.53 17.67
CA ASN A 79 0.60 5.77 17.23
C ASN A 79 -0.29 6.58 16.28
N LEU A 80 -0.64 5.98 15.14
CA LEU A 80 -1.66 6.52 14.24
C LEU A 80 -3.02 6.49 14.92
N ILE A 81 -3.94 7.34 14.44
CA ILE A 81 -5.35 7.19 14.75
C ILE A 81 -5.76 5.76 14.29
N PRO A 82 -6.34 4.92 15.15
CA PRO A 82 -6.58 3.50 14.83
C PRO A 82 -7.33 3.26 13.52
N ARG A 83 -8.21 4.19 13.16
CA ARG A 83 -8.97 4.16 11.91
C ARG A 83 -8.12 4.46 10.68
N VAL A 84 -7.20 5.42 10.78
CA VAL A 84 -6.22 5.72 9.73
C VAL A 84 -5.31 4.50 9.55
N GLU A 85 -4.84 3.92 10.65
CA GLU A 85 -4.03 2.70 10.64
C GLU A 85 -4.75 1.54 9.93
N GLN A 86 -6.00 1.25 10.30
CA GLN A 86 -6.81 0.20 9.65
C GLN A 86 -6.98 0.44 8.14
N CYS A 87 -7.16 1.70 7.73
CA CYS A 87 -7.27 2.05 6.31
C CYS A 87 -5.95 1.82 5.58
N LEU A 88 -4.82 2.27 6.16
CA LEU A 88 -3.49 2.04 5.61
C LEU A 88 -3.18 0.55 5.53
N VAL A 89 -3.44 -0.23 6.58
CA VAL A 89 -3.26 -1.68 6.58
C VAL A 89 -4.02 -2.32 5.40
N SER A 90 -5.25 -1.88 5.16
CA SER A 90 -6.08 -2.39 4.08
C SER A 90 -5.53 -2.01 2.69
N LEU A 91 -5.04 -0.77 2.53
CA LEU A 91 -4.43 -0.30 1.29
C LEU A 91 -3.11 -1.03 0.99
N PHE A 92 -2.24 -1.21 1.98
CA PHE A 92 -1.02 -2.01 1.82
C PHE A 92 -1.33 -3.46 1.43
N LYS A 93 -2.35 -4.06 2.04
CA LYS A 93 -2.81 -5.40 1.66
C LYS A 93 -3.28 -5.47 0.20
N ILE A 94 -4.02 -4.48 -0.28
CA ILE A 94 -4.39 -4.40 -1.71
C ILE A 94 -3.14 -4.33 -2.58
N GLY A 95 -2.19 -3.44 -2.25
CA GLY A 95 -0.93 -3.28 -2.98
C GLY A 95 -0.14 -4.59 -3.07
N LEU A 96 0.01 -5.31 -1.95
CA LEU A 96 0.69 -6.60 -1.88
C LEU A 96 -0.01 -7.66 -2.74
N VAL A 97 -1.32 -7.86 -2.57
CA VAL A 97 -2.06 -8.88 -3.32
C VAL A 97 -2.06 -8.58 -4.83
N CYS A 98 -2.17 -7.31 -5.23
CA CYS A 98 -2.13 -6.94 -6.65
C CYS A 98 -0.75 -7.19 -7.29
N SER A 99 0.33 -7.07 -6.51
CA SER A 99 1.72 -7.20 -6.98
C SER A 99 2.34 -8.59 -6.72
N MET A 100 1.52 -9.62 -6.51
CA MET A 100 2.01 -11.01 -6.42
C MET A 100 2.68 -11.44 -7.74
N GLU A 101 3.78 -12.18 -7.66
CA GLU A 101 4.47 -12.68 -8.87
C GLU A 101 3.58 -13.61 -9.69
N SER A 102 2.73 -14.42 -9.05
CA SER A 102 1.76 -15.29 -9.72
C SER A 102 0.52 -14.53 -10.19
N PRO A 103 0.20 -14.48 -11.49
CA PRO A 103 -1.01 -13.81 -11.99
C PRO A 103 -2.32 -14.33 -11.37
N LYS A 104 -2.35 -15.61 -10.95
CA LYS A 104 -3.55 -16.25 -10.37
C LYS A 104 -3.82 -15.82 -8.94
N GLU A 105 -2.82 -15.27 -8.26
CA GLU A 105 -2.94 -14.79 -6.88
C GLU A 105 -3.26 -13.29 -6.84
N ARG A 106 -3.18 -12.61 -7.99
CA ARG A 106 -3.47 -11.18 -8.09
C ARG A 106 -4.97 -10.93 -8.00
N MET A 107 -5.33 -9.97 -7.17
CA MET A 107 -6.68 -9.43 -7.11
C MET A 107 -7.02 -8.76 -8.45
N ASN A 108 -8.24 -8.97 -8.95
CA ASN A 108 -8.68 -8.31 -10.17
C ASN A 108 -9.25 -6.91 -9.88
N ILE A 109 -9.39 -6.07 -10.91
CA ILE A 109 -9.83 -4.68 -10.75
C ILE A 109 -11.24 -4.53 -10.17
N VAL A 110 -12.13 -5.51 -10.36
CA VAL A 110 -13.49 -5.48 -9.80
C VAL A 110 -13.44 -5.64 -8.28
N GLU A 111 -12.61 -6.57 -7.81
CA GLU A 111 -12.35 -6.80 -6.38
C GLU A 111 -11.65 -5.60 -5.75
N VAL A 112 -10.61 -5.06 -6.40
CA VAL A 112 -9.91 -3.85 -5.93
C VAL A 112 -10.89 -2.69 -5.75
N ASN A 113 -11.72 -2.41 -6.76
CA ASN A 113 -12.70 -1.32 -6.68
C ASN A 113 -13.68 -1.51 -5.52
N ARG A 114 -14.16 -2.75 -5.32
CA ARG A 114 -15.06 -3.07 -4.21
C ARG A 114 -14.39 -2.79 -2.86
N GLU A 115 -13.17 -3.27 -2.66
CA GLU A 115 -12.45 -3.08 -1.40
C GLU A 115 -12.11 -1.60 -1.16
N LEU A 116 -11.69 -0.87 -2.19
CA LEU A 116 -11.46 0.58 -2.09
C LEU A 116 -12.72 1.36 -1.72
N ILE A 117 -13.88 0.99 -2.26
CA ILE A 117 -15.17 1.60 -1.88
C ILE A 117 -15.49 1.33 -0.40
N ILE A 118 -15.22 0.13 0.08
CA ILE A 118 -15.42 -0.25 1.49
C ILE A 118 -14.49 0.57 2.39
N ILE A 119 -13.19 0.61 2.07
CA ILE A 119 -12.19 1.40 2.80
C ILE A 119 -12.59 2.87 2.82
N LYS A 120 -12.96 3.46 1.68
CA LYS A 120 -13.39 4.86 1.60
C LYS A 120 -14.59 5.14 2.49
N LYS A 121 -15.63 4.29 2.46
CA LYS A 121 -16.79 4.45 3.35
C LYS A 121 -16.39 4.33 4.82
N ALA A 122 -15.57 3.34 5.15
CA ALA A 122 -15.06 3.12 6.49
C ALA A 122 -14.15 4.25 6.98
N PHE A 123 -13.49 5.00 6.07
CA PHE A 123 -12.68 6.20 6.34
C PHE A 123 -13.47 7.51 6.40
N LEU A 124 -14.60 7.63 5.73
CA LEU A 124 -15.46 8.83 5.80
C LEU A 124 -16.54 8.80 6.89
N ALA A 125 -17.07 7.62 7.25
CA ALA A 125 -18.14 7.46 8.25
C ALA A 125 -17.89 8.01 9.68
N GLY A 126 -16.66 8.38 10.00
CA GLY A 126 -16.22 8.96 11.27
C GLY A 126 -15.57 10.33 11.09
N GLU A 127 -15.74 10.96 9.92
CA GLU A 127 -15.60 12.42 9.74
C GLU A 127 -16.94 13.13 10.01
N ILE A 128 -18.05 12.38 10.14
CA ILE A 128 -19.40 12.90 10.45
C ILE A 128 -19.75 12.68 11.92
N ASN A 129 -18.86 13.04 12.84
CA ASN A 129 -19.17 13.17 14.27
C ASN A 129 -18.46 14.38 14.85
#